data_AF-A0A554FVR0-F1
#
_entry.id   AF-A0A554FVR0-F1
#
_cell.length_a   1.000
_cell.length_b   1.000
_cell.length_c   1.000
_cell.angle_alpha   90.00
_cell.angle_beta   90.00
_cell.angle_gamma   90.00
#
_symmetry.space_group_name_H-M   'P 1'
#
loop_
_entity.id
_entity.type
_entity.pdbx_description
1 polymer ?
#
loop_
_entity_poly.entity_id
_entity_poly.type
_entity_poly.pdbx_seq_one_letter_code
_entity_poly.pdbx_strand_id
1 'polypeptide(L)'
;MSPKPGVLEPLRVRIRRFQFIVGLGFLSLVLGAMLSVSLVLRLHERVSAIPFDLVRIVVAVVLEDLWVLAVLPVLCYGGARIVALRPWSTAVGAAASGGVFVLALNFVRGGAEGMTQGWGLASVLRIVAFIGGTLLSARAIRAGRAAAERGSSAAQEKAAARKSEYDEFLKAAEAGGARLEQREGASAGAEAPVTPEARPAAETAASEGAPAAAAESPASSEASASPSDDVPKTPAA
;
A
#
# COMPACT_ATOMS: atom_id res chain seq x y z
N MET A 1 41.08 -9.78 7.24
CA MET A 1 40.92 -9.10 5.93
C MET A 1 39.47 -8.70 5.78
N SER A 2 39.15 -7.43 5.55
CA SER A 2 37.75 -6.99 5.40
C SER A 2 37.19 -7.42 4.04
N PRO A 3 35.95 -7.95 3.96
CA PRO A 3 35.30 -8.21 2.68
C PRO A 3 35.02 -6.88 1.97
N LYS A 4 35.36 -6.77 0.68
CA LYS A 4 35.12 -5.55 -0.11
C LYS A 4 33.61 -5.32 -0.30
N PRO A 5 33.02 -4.21 0.19
CA PRO A 5 31.69 -3.79 -0.24
C PRO A 5 31.73 -3.32 -1.71
N GLY A 6 30.56 -3.19 -2.36
CA GLY A 6 30.40 -2.48 -3.64
C GLY A 6 30.20 -3.31 -4.92
N VAL A 7 30.61 -4.58 -5.00
CA VAL A 7 30.45 -5.38 -6.26
C VAL A 7 29.14 -6.19 -6.30
N LEU A 8 28.76 -6.83 -5.18
CA LEU A 8 27.59 -7.72 -5.14
C LEU A 8 26.26 -6.98 -4.89
N GLU A 9 26.30 -5.77 -4.35
CA GLU A 9 25.12 -4.94 -4.06
C GLU A 9 24.31 -4.56 -5.31
N PRO A 10 24.90 -4.01 -6.40
CA PRO A 10 24.16 -3.74 -7.63
C PRO A 10 23.59 -5.02 -8.25
N LEU A 11 24.26 -6.17 -8.08
CA LEU A 11 23.76 -7.47 -8.52
C LEU A 11 22.52 -7.89 -7.71
N ARG A 12 22.57 -7.78 -6.37
CA ARG A 12 21.45 -8.10 -5.46
C ARG A 12 20.23 -7.22 -5.71
N VAL A 13 20.43 -5.94 -6.03
CA VAL A 13 19.34 -5.02 -6.42
C VAL A 13 18.72 -5.41 -7.77
N ARG A 14 19.53 -5.81 -8.77
CA ARG A 14 19.04 -6.32 -10.06
C ARG A 14 18.24 -7.61 -9.89
N ILE A 15 18.74 -8.57 -9.10
CA ILE A 15 18.06 -9.85 -8.81
C ILE A 15 16.72 -9.61 -8.11
N ARG A 16 16.67 -8.77 -7.07
CA ARG A 16 15.40 -8.41 -6.41
C ARG A 16 14.38 -7.79 -7.36
N ARG A 17 14.81 -6.90 -8.26
CA ARG A 17 13.93 -6.31 -9.29
C ARG A 17 13.44 -7.34 -10.30
N PHE A 18 14.30 -8.26 -10.73
CA PHE A 18 13.92 -9.36 -11.63
C PHE A 18 12.93 -10.32 -10.96
N GLN A 19 13.21 -10.76 -9.73
CA GLN A 19 12.32 -11.60 -8.93
C GLN A 19 10.94 -10.95 -8.72
N PHE A 20 10.89 -9.63 -8.47
CA PHE A 20 9.63 -8.89 -8.37
C PHE A 20 8.87 -8.85 -9.69
N ILE A 21 9.54 -8.63 -10.84
CA ILE A 21 8.90 -8.62 -12.16
C ILE A 21 8.33 -10.00 -12.52
N VAL A 22 9.12 -11.07 -12.32
CA VAL A 22 8.69 -12.45 -12.57
C VAL A 22 7.56 -12.86 -11.64
N GLY A 23 7.68 -12.55 -10.34
CA GLY A 23 6.67 -12.83 -9.33
C GLY A 23 5.36 -12.08 -9.59
N LEU A 24 5.41 -10.84 -10.09
CA LEU A 24 4.22 -10.07 -10.46
C LEU A 24 3.53 -10.66 -11.70
N GLY A 25 4.28 -11.14 -12.69
CA GLY A 25 3.72 -11.86 -13.84
C GLY A 25 3.12 -13.22 -13.48
N PHE A 26 3.76 -13.97 -12.57
CA PHE A 26 3.22 -15.24 -12.07
C PHE A 26 1.96 -15.02 -11.22
N LEU A 27 1.96 -14.02 -10.33
CA LEU A 27 0.81 -13.67 -9.50
C LEU A 27 -0.36 -13.18 -10.35
N SER A 28 -0.12 -12.41 -11.42
CA SER A 28 -1.18 -11.99 -12.34
C SER A 28 -1.80 -13.18 -13.07
N LEU A 29 -0.99 -14.16 -13.48
CA LEU A 29 -1.43 -15.41 -14.09
C LEU A 29 -2.32 -16.21 -13.12
N VAL A 30 -1.87 -16.47 -11.88
CA VAL A 30 -2.63 -17.26 -10.90
C VAL A 30 -3.97 -16.60 -10.56
N LEU A 31 -3.98 -15.31 -10.25
CA LEU A 31 -5.21 -14.57 -9.95
C LEU A 31 -6.13 -14.47 -11.18
N GLY A 32 -5.55 -14.25 -12.36
CA GLY A 32 -6.29 -14.17 -13.62
C GLY A 32 -6.89 -15.50 -14.06
N ALA A 33 -6.22 -16.63 -13.81
CA ALA A 33 -6.76 -17.96 -14.06
C ALA A 33 -7.93 -18.27 -13.12
N MET A 34 -7.82 -17.94 -11.82
CA MET A 34 -8.91 -18.09 -10.85
C MET A 34 -10.12 -17.22 -11.21
N LEU A 35 -9.90 -15.97 -11.61
CA LEU A 35 -10.95 -15.09 -12.12
C LEU A 35 -11.55 -15.62 -13.43
N SER A 36 -10.73 -16.06 -14.38
CA SER A 36 -11.16 -16.61 -15.67
C SER A 36 -12.09 -17.81 -15.48
N VAL A 37 -11.68 -18.81 -14.72
CA VAL A 37 -12.51 -20.00 -14.43
C VAL A 37 -13.80 -19.62 -13.72
N SER A 38 -13.74 -18.73 -12.72
CA SER A 38 -14.94 -18.25 -11.99
C SER A 38 -15.92 -17.49 -12.89
N LEU A 39 -15.42 -16.67 -13.81
CA LEU A 39 -16.24 -15.98 -14.81
C LEU A 39 -16.80 -16.96 -15.84
N VAL A 40 -15.99 -17.85 -16.41
CA VAL A 40 -16.44 -18.85 -17.40
C VAL A 40 -17.60 -19.69 -16.84
N LEU A 41 -17.47 -20.21 -15.61
CA LEU A 41 -18.53 -20.98 -14.95
C LEU A 41 -19.83 -20.17 -14.75
N ARG A 42 -19.74 -18.85 -14.54
CA ARG A 42 -20.91 -17.97 -14.34
C ARG A 42 -21.49 -17.38 -15.63
N LEU A 43 -20.70 -17.31 -16.70
CA LEU A 43 -21.10 -16.71 -17.98
C LEU A 43 -21.45 -17.75 -19.04
N HIS A 44 -21.10 -19.03 -18.87
CA HIS A 44 -21.26 -20.07 -19.89
C HIS A 44 -22.66 -20.09 -20.53
N GLU A 45 -23.72 -20.17 -19.72
CA GLU A 45 -25.13 -20.17 -20.16
C GLU A 45 -25.53 -18.89 -20.92
N ARG A 46 -24.92 -17.76 -20.56
CA ARG A 46 -25.19 -16.46 -21.19
C ARG A 46 -24.42 -16.28 -22.49
N VAL A 47 -23.25 -16.91 -22.63
CA VAL A 47 -22.41 -16.84 -23.83
C VAL A 47 -22.86 -17.86 -24.88
N SER A 48 -23.31 -19.04 -24.48
CA SER A 48 -23.91 -20.02 -25.40
C SER A 48 -25.18 -19.47 -26.07
N ALA A 49 -26.00 -18.70 -25.34
CA ALA A 49 -27.19 -18.03 -25.85
C ALA A 49 -26.93 -16.90 -26.87
N ILE A 50 -25.68 -16.42 -27.04
CA ILE A 50 -25.35 -15.39 -28.04
C ILE A 50 -25.34 -16.03 -29.44
N PRO A 51 -26.12 -15.56 -30.43
CA PRO A 51 -26.19 -16.18 -31.76
C PRO A 51 -24.99 -15.86 -32.67
N PHE A 52 -24.13 -14.91 -32.30
CA PHE A 52 -22.99 -14.46 -33.11
C PHE A 52 -21.67 -15.13 -32.68
N ASP A 53 -21.15 -16.07 -33.47
CA ASP A 53 -19.89 -16.77 -33.16
C ASP A 53 -18.68 -15.84 -33.05
N LEU A 54 -18.63 -14.75 -33.82
CA LEU A 54 -17.54 -13.77 -33.72
C LEU A 54 -17.51 -13.12 -32.32
N VAL A 55 -18.68 -12.85 -31.73
CA VAL A 55 -18.79 -12.34 -30.34
C VAL A 55 -18.38 -13.42 -29.35
N ARG A 56 -18.78 -14.68 -29.55
CA ARG A 56 -18.33 -15.82 -28.70
C ARG A 56 -16.80 -15.94 -28.71
N ILE A 57 -16.15 -15.84 -29.87
CA ILE A 57 -14.68 -15.90 -30.02
C ILE A 57 -14.00 -14.72 -29.28
N VAL A 58 -14.50 -13.49 -29.45
CA VAL A 58 -13.96 -12.31 -28.74
C VAL A 58 -14.10 -12.47 -27.22
N VAL A 59 -15.27 -12.92 -26.74
CA VAL A 59 -15.52 -13.15 -25.31
C VAL A 59 -14.62 -14.26 -24.76
N ALA A 60 -14.42 -15.35 -25.50
CA ALA A 60 -13.51 -16.42 -25.11
C ALA A 60 -12.07 -15.91 -24.94
N VAL A 61 -11.53 -15.20 -25.94
CA VAL A 61 -10.17 -14.62 -25.85
C VAL A 61 -10.04 -13.64 -24.68
N VAL A 62 -11.04 -12.77 -24.45
CA VAL A 62 -11.02 -11.82 -23.32
C VAL A 62 -11.09 -12.52 -21.97
N LEU A 63 -11.79 -13.67 -21.86
CA LEU A 63 -11.84 -14.49 -20.65
C LEU A 63 -10.53 -15.25 -20.42
N GLU A 64 -9.89 -15.77 -21.47
CA GLU A 64 -8.60 -16.47 -21.39
C GLU A 64 -7.45 -15.51 -21.04
N ASP A 65 -7.31 -14.41 -21.77
CA ASP A 65 -6.24 -13.40 -21.59
C ASP A 65 -6.56 -12.37 -20.49
N LEU A 66 -7.61 -12.59 -19.68
CA LEU A 66 -8.03 -11.71 -18.58
C LEU A 66 -6.89 -11.41 -17.59
N TRP A 67 -5.95 -12.35 -17.44
CA TRP A 67 -4.75 -12.21 -16.62
C TRP A 67 -3.81 -11.10 -17.12
N VAL A 68 -3.67 -10.91 -18.43
CA VAL A 68 -2.87 -9.84 -19.07
C VAL A 68 -3.70 -8.58 -19.37
N LEU A 69 -5.00 -8.72 -19.67
CA LEU A 69 -5.87 -7.60 -20.00
C LEU A 69 -6.34 -6.80 -18.78
N ALA A 70 -6.56 -7.45 -17.64
CA ALA A 70 -7.11 -6.81 -16.43
C ALA A 70 -6.18 -6.93 -15.21
N VAL A 71 -5.78 -8.15 -14.84
CA VAL A 71 -5.07 -8.39 -13.57
C VAL A 71 -3.66 -7.80 -13.59
N LEU A 72 -2.89 -8.05 -14.66
CA LEU A 72 -1.53 -7.53 -14.80
C LEU A 72 -1.49 -5.98 -14.77
N PRO A 73 -2.34 -5.22 -15.51
CA PRO A 73 -2.42 -3.77 -15.38
C PRO A 73 -2.74 -3.28 -13.95
N VAL A 74 -3.65 -3.95 -13.23
CA VAL A 74 -4.01 -3.57 -11.85
C VAL A 74 -2.85 -3.80 -10.88
N LEU A 75 -2.18 -4.95 -10.95
CA LEU A 75 -0.99 -5.23 -10.13
C LEU A 75 0.18 -4.31 -10.50
N CYS A 76 0.36 -4.01 -11.79
CA CYS A 76 1.33 -3.03 -12.27
C CYS A 76 1.05 -1.61 -11.75
N TYR A 77 -0.21 -1.17 -11.71
CA TYR A 77 -0.61 0.12 -11.12
C TYR A 77 -0.29 0.19 -9.62
N GLY A 78 -0.66 -0.86 -8.86
CA GLY A 78 -0.37 -0.96 -7.43
C GLY A 78 1.13 -0.98 -7.14
N GLY A 79 1.89 -1.85 -7.82
CA GLY A 79 3.34 -1.94 -7.68
C GLY A 79 4.06 -0.64 -8.04
N ALA A 80 3.58 0.10 -9.04
CA ALA A 80 4.15 1.39 -9.45
C ALA A 80 3.92 2.54 -8.45
N ARG A 81 3.05 2.36 -7.45
CA ARG A 81 2.90 3.31 -6.32
C ARG A 81 3.91 3.08 -5.20
N ILE A 82 4.42 1.85 -5.06
CA ILE A 82 5.32 1.43 -3.97
C ILE A 82 6.78 1.40 -4.46
N VAL A 83 7.02 1.03 -5.72
CA VAL A 83 8.35 0.80 -6.29
C VAL A 83 8.54 1.66 -7.55
N ALA A 84 9.70 2.30 -7.67
CA ALA A 84 10.13 3.04 -8.86
C ALA A 84 10.42 2.09 -10.04
N LEU A 85 9.36 1.62 -10.71
CA LEU A 85 9.41 0.69 -11.83
C LEU A 85 9.63 1.43 -13.17
N ARG A 86 10.33 0.80 -14.11
CA ARG A 86 10.58 1.32 -15.46
C ARG A 86 9.53 0.74 -16.42
N PRO A 87 8.57 1.54 -16.95
CA PRO A 87 7.31 1.03 -17.48
C PRO A 87 7.44 -0.11 -18.50
N TRP A 88 8.25 0.07 -19.54
CA TRP A 88 8.41 -0.92 -20.61
C TRP A 88 9.07 -2.22 -20.14
N SER A 89 10.22 -2.14 -19.46
CA SER A 89 10.94 -3.35 -19.01
C SER A 89 10.16 -4.13 -17.95
N THR A 90 9.36 -3.45 -17.12
CA THR A 90 8.50 -4.12 -16.13
C THR A 90 7.27 -4.75 -16.79
N ALA A 91 6.55 -4.03 -17.66
CA ALA A 91 5.37 -4.55 -18.34
C ALA A 91 5.73 -5.72 -19.27
N VAL A 92 6.73 -5.55 -20.14
CA VAL A 92 7.21 -6.61 -21.05
C VAL A 92 7.79 -7.79 -20.25
N GLY A 93 8.56 -7.53 -19.19
CA GLY A 93 9.15 -8.59 -18.37
C GLY A 93 8.10 -9.45 -17.65
N ALA A 94 7.07 -8.83 -17.07
CA ALA A 94 6.00 -9.55 -16.36
C ALA A 94 5.03 -10.26 -17.32
N ALA A 95 4.68 -9.62 -18.44
CA ALA A 95 3.89 -10.26 -19.50
C ALA A 95 4.63 -11.45 -20.11
N ALA A 96 5.92 -11.31 -20.41
CA ALA A 96 6.76 -12.39 -20.93
C ALA A 96 6.93 -13.53 -19.93
N SER A 97 7.18 -13.25 -18.64
CA SER A 97 7.32 -14.32 -17.64
C SER A 97 6.03 -15.12 -17.46
N GLY A 98 4.87 -14.44 -17.39
CA GLY A 98 3.58 -15.14 -17.36
C GLY A 98 3.28 -15.88 -18.66
N GLY A 99 3.59 -15.30 -19.82
CA GLY A 99 3.41 -15.94 -21.13
C GLY A 99 4.23 -17.21 -21.28
N VAL A 100 5.48 -17.22 -20.78
CA VAL A 100 6.33 -18.42 -20.70
C VAL A 100 5.70 -19.48 -19.78
N PHE A 101 5.11 -19.11 -18.64
CA PHE A 101 4.36 -20.05 -17.81
C PHE A 101 3.11 -20.62 -18.51
N VAL A 102 2.33 -19.80 -19.24
CA VAL A 102 1.19 -20.29 -20.03
C VAL A 102 1.64 -21.27 -21.12
N LEU A 103 2.73 -20.95 -21.84
CA LEU A 103 3.30 -21.85 -22.85
C LEU A 103 3.79 -23.17 -22.23
N ALA A 104 4.47 -23.13 -21.08
CA ALA A 104 4.90 -24.32 -20.37
C ALA A 104 3.73 -25.19 -19.89
N LEU A 105 2.67 -24.58 -19.36
CA LEU A 105 1.46 -25.29 -18.93
C LEU A 105 0.72 -25.94 -20.12
N ASN A 106 0.62 -25.23 -21.25
CA ASN A 106 0.02 -25.77 -22.46
C ASN A 106 0.84 -26.93 -23.05
N PHE A 107 2.18 -26.82 -23.05
CA PHE A 107 3.08 -27.90 -23.47
C PHE A 107 2.97 -29.14 -22.56
N VAL A 108 2.88 -28.96 -21.24
CA VAL A 108 2.65 -30.07 -20.30
C VAL A 108 1.26 -30.70 -20.48
N ARG A 109 0.24 -29.92 -20.86
CA ARG A 109 -1.14 -30.39 -21.02
C ARG A 109 -1.43 -31.06 -22.38
N GLY A 110 -0.77 -30.63 -23.46
CA GLY A 110 -1.08 -31.02 -24.83
C GLY A 110 0.12 -31.32 -25.73
N GLY A 111 1.32 -31.45 -25.15
CA GLY A 111 2.56 -31.75 -25.87
C GLY A 111 2.92 -30.69 -26.93
N ALA A 112 3.61 -31.13 -27.98
CA ALA A 112 3.93 -30.29 -29.13
C ALA A 112 2.72 -30.02 -30.04
N GLU A 113 1.76 -30.95 -30.11
CA GLU A 113 0.57 -30.86 -30.96
C GLU A 113 -0.34 -29.69 -30.54
N GLY A 114 -0.48 -29.47 -29.22
CA GLY A 114 -1.18 -28.32 -28.66
C GLY A 114 -0.56 -26.95 -28.98
N MET A 115 0.65 -26.89 -29.55
CA MET A 115 1.28 -25.64 -30.00
C MET A 115 0.98 -25.29 -31.48
N THR A 116 0.63 -26.29 -32.30
CA THR A 116 0.33 -26.10 -33.74
C THR A 116 -1.17 -26.11 -34.02
N GLN A 117 -1.94 -26.89 -33.26
CA GLN A 117 -3.39 -27.09 -33.42
C GLN A 117 -4.23 -25.90 -32.89
N GLY A 118 -3.91 -24.68 -33.36
CA GLY A 118 -4.57 -23.43 -32.97
C GLY A 118 -4.28 -22.22 -33.85
N TRP A 119 -3.58 -22.38 -34.98
CA TRP A 119 -3.21 -21.29 -35.90
C TRP A 119 -4.41 -20.80 -36.75
N GLY A 120 -5.35 -20.12 -36.11
CA GLY A 120 -6.50 -19.46 -36.74
C GLY A 120 -6.78 -18.08 -36.14
N LEU A 121 -7.94 -17.50 -36.49
CA LEU A 121 -8.34 -16.13 -36.09
C LEU A 121 -8.19 -15.87 -34.58
N ALA A 122 -8.57 -16.83 -33.73
CA ALA A 122 -8.46 -16.73 -32.29
C ALA A 122 -7.02 -16.49 -31.80
N SER A 123 -6.00 -17.11 -32.44
CA SER A 123 -4.60 -16.88 -32.06
C SER A 123 -4.09 -15.50 -32.48
N VAL A 124 -4.60 -14.93 -33.58
CA VAL A 124 -4.34 -13.53 -33.93
C VAL A 124 -4.95 -12.60 -32.87
N LEU A 125 -6.18 -12.87 -32.43
CA LEU A 125 -6.83 -12.11 -31.35
C LEU A 125 -6.07 -12.24 -30.03
N ARG A 126 -5.61 -13.44 -29.63
CA ARG A 126 -4.78 -13.63 -28.42
C ARG A 126 -3.46 -12.85 -28.49
N ILE A 127 -2.77 -12.84 -29.64
CA ILE A 127 -1.54 -12.03 -29.82
C ILE A 127 -1.86 -10.52 -29.67
N VAL A 128 -2.94 -10.04 -30.28
CA VAL A 128 -3.39 -8.64 -30.15
C VAL A 128 -3.80 -8.31 -28.71
N ALA A 129 -4.50 -9.22 -28.01
CA ALA A 129 -4.86 -9.09 -26.60
C ALA A 129 -3.62 -9.05 -25.69
N PHE A 130 -2.63 -9.91 -25.94
CA PHE A 130 -1.38 -9.95 -25.18
C PHE A 130 -0.56 -8.66 -25.35
N ILE A 131 -0.43 -8.16 -26.58
CA ILE A 131 0.21 -6.86 -26.87
C ILE A 131 -0.60 -5.73 -26.22
N GLY A 132 -1.92 -5.73 -26.37
CA GLY A 132 -2.83 -4.74 -25.79
C GLY A 132 -2.74 -4.67 -24.26
N GLY A 133 -2.76 -5.81 -23.58
CA GLY A 133 -2.60 -5.91 -22.12
C GLY A 133 -1.19 -5.51 -21.65
N THR A 134 -0.16 -5.78 -22.45
CA THR A 134 1.21 -5.28 -22.19
C THR A 134 1.29 -3.75 -22.30
N LEU A 135 0.62 -3.14 -23.30
CA LEU A 135 0.50 -1.69 -23.46
C LEU A 135 -0.34 -1.04 -22.35
N LEU A 136 -1.45 -1.67 -21.98
CA LEU A 136 -2.28 -1.29 -20.83
C LEU A 136 -1.47 -1.32 -19.53
N SER A 137 -0.67 -2.37 -19.31
CA SER A 137 0.24 -2.49 -18.16
C SER A 137 1.31 -1.39 -18.17
N ALA A 138 1.93 -1.09 -19.31
CA ALA A 138 2.89 0.00 -19.44
C ALA A 138 2.24 1.38 -19.20
N ARG A 139 0.97 1.59 -19.59
CA ARG A 139 0.19 2.81 -19.28
C ARG A 139 -0.19 2.87 -17.80
N ALA A 140 -0.57 1.74 -17.21
CA ALA A 140 -0.92 1.61 -15.79
C ALA A 140 0.26 1.94 -14.87
N ILE A 141 1.49 1.52 -15.20
CA ILE A 141 2.70 1.92 -14.45
C ILE A 141 2.90 3.43 -14.49
N ARG A 142 2.72 4.07 -15.67
CA ARG A 142 2.83 5.54 -15.79
C ARG A 142 1.76 6.26 -14.96
N ALA A 143 0.52 5.78 -14.98
CA ALA A 143 -0.58 6.33 -14.19
C ALA A 143 -0.39 6.13 -12.68
N GLY A 144 0.11 4.98 -12.25
CA GLY A 144 0.45 4.67 -10.85
C GLY A 144 1.55 5.58 -10.32
N ARG A 145 2.62 5.76 -11.10
CA ARG A 145 3.69 6.73 -10.80
C ARG A 145 3.18 8.16 -10.69
N ALA A 146 2.46 8.65 -11.70
CA ALA A 146 1.91 10.01 -11.68
C ALA A 146 0.91 10.23 -10.53
N ALA A 147 0.33 9.18 -9.95
CA ALA A 147 -0.50 9.25 -8.76
C ALA A 147 0.32 9.20 -7.45
N ALA A 148 1.45 8.48 -7.43
CA ALA A 148 2.39 8.48 -6.30
C ALA A 148 3.13 9.82 -6.18
N GLU A 149 3.53 10.41 -7.30
CA GLU A 149 4.17 11.73 -7.36
C GLU A 149 3.26 12.83 -6.79
N ARG A 150 1.95 12.83 -7.15
CA ARG A 150 0.92 13.68 -6.51
C ARG A 150 0.69 13.36 -5.03
N GLY A 151 0.83 12.10 -4.62
CA GLY A 151 0.79 11.72 -3.20
C GLY A 151 1.97 12.33 -2.42
N SER A 152 3.16 12.38 -3.03
CA SER A 152 4.34 12.98 -2.40
C SER A 152 4.28 14.51 -2.32
N SER A 153 3.73 15.20 -3.33
CA SER A 153 3.56 16.66 -3.23
C SER A 153 2.55 17.02 -2.13
N ALA A 154 1.38 16.37 -2.11
CA ALA A 154 0.36 16.59 -1.08
C ALA A 154 0.85 16.24 0.35
N ALA A 155 1.85 15.35 0.49
CA ALA A 155 2.52 15.09 1.76
C ALA A 155 3.55 16.18 2.12
N GLN A 156 4.29 16.70 1.14
CA GLN A 156 5.22 17.83 1.32
C GLN A 156 4.48 19.13 1.64
N GLU A 157 3.37 19.41 0.97
CA GLU A 157 2.47 20.54 1.23
C GLU A 157 1.94 20.51 2.67
N LYS A 158 1.48 19.34 3.14
CA LYS A 158 1.04 19.15 4.54
C LYS A 158 2.19 19.23 5.56
N ALA A 159 3.41 18.83 5.18
CA ALA A 159 4.58 19.00 6.02
C ALA A 159 5.08 20.45 6.07
N ALA A 160 4.89 21.22 5.00
CA ALA A 160 5.18 22.65 4.95
C ALA A 160 4.17 23.46 5.78
N ALA A 161 2.86 23.18 5.63
CA ALA A 161 1.82 23.83 6.43
C ALA A 161 2.06 23.66 7.95
N ARG A 162 2.34 22.43 8.40
CA ARG A 162 2.69 22.15 9.81
C ARG A 162 3.98 22.81 10.28
N LYS A 163 4.90 23.15 9.38
CA LYS A 163 6.09 23.94 9.72
C LYS A 163 5.73 25.40 9.89
N SER A 164 5.00 26.02 8.96
CA SER A 164 4.54 27.40 9.11
C SER A 164 3.67 27.59 10.36
N GLU A 165 2.79 26.63 10.67
CA GLU A 165 2.03 26.61 11.95
C GLU A 165 2.99 26.62 13.16
N TYR A 166 4.01 25.77 13.17
CA TYR A 166 4.99 25.69 14.26
C TYR A 166 5.89 26.94 14.36
N ASP A 167 6.32 27.49 13.23
CA ASP A 167 7.12 28.72 13.15
C ASP A 167 6.31 29.94 13.63
N GLU A 168 4.99 29.97 13.37
CA GLU A 168 4.07 30.95 13.93
C GLU A 168 3.89 30.78 15.46
N PHE A 169 3.77 29.55 15.96
CA PHE A 169 3.72 29.29 17.41
C PHE A 169 5.02 29.69 18.11
N LEU A 170 6.20 29.41 17.53
CA LEU A 170 7.48 29.86 18.06
C LEU A 170 7.56 31.39 18.11
N LYS A 171 7.22 32.07 17.01
CA LYS A 171 7.25 33.54 16.94
C LYS A 171 6.25 34.20 17.89
N ALA A 172 5.09 33.57 18.13
CA ALA A 172 4.13 34.00 19.14
C ALA A 172 4.67 33.79 20.57
N ALA A 173 5.40 32.70 20.84
CA ALA A 173 6.04 32.45 22.12
C ALA A 173 7.20 33.44 22.38
N GLU A 174 8.04 33.73 21.39
CA GLU A 174 9.09 34.76 21.45
C GLU A 174 8.49 36.14 21.76
N ALA A 175 7.42 36.54 21.06
CA ALA A 175 6.70 37.78 21.32
C ALA A 175 6.01 37.82 22.69
N GLY A 176 5.66 36.66 23.25
CA GLY A 176 5.17 36.51 24.62
C GLY A 176 6.30 36.70 25.66
N GLY A 177 7.44 36.03 25.46
CA GLY A 177 8.64 36.16 26.30
C GLY A 177 9.16 37.59 26.36
N ALA A 178 9.34 38.23 25.21
CA ALA A 178 9.81 39.63 25.14
C ALA A 178 8.88 40.62 25.86
N ARG A 179 7.56 40.34 25.94
CA ARG A 179 6.61 41.15 26.72
C ARG A 179 6.72 40.91 28.22
N LEU A 180 7.10 39.71 28.65
CA LEU A 180 7.39 39.41 30.06
C LEU A 180 8.71 40.06 30.47
N GLU A 181 9.77 39.93 29.66
CA GLU A 181 11.06 40.60 29.90
C GLU A 181 10.91 42.13 29.97
N GLN A 182 10.10 42.74 29.10
CA GLN A 182 9.79 44.18 29.20
C GLN A 182 9.04 44.54 30.48
N ARG A 183 8.14 43.68 30.97
CA ARG A 183 7.42 43.89 32.23
C ARG A 183 8.34 43.73 33.44
N GLU A 184 9.25 42.76 33.42
CA GLU A 184 10.22 42.53 34.49
C GLU A 184 11.29 43.62 34.51
N GLY A 185 11.81 44.05 33.36
CA GLY A 185 12.71 45.20 33.25
C GLY A 185 12.06 46.52 33.71
N ALA A 186 10.78 46.75 33.38
CA ALA A 186 10.03 47.90 33.88
C ALA A 186 9.75 47.81 35.40
N SER A 187 9.64 46.60 35.96
CA SER A 187 9.51 46.37 37.41
C SER A 187 10.85 46.51 38.16
N ALA A 188 11.96 46.12 37.52
CA ALA A 188 13.32 46.21 38.06
C ALA A 188 13.85 47.66 38.10
N GLY A 189 13.25 48.57 37.33
CA GLY A 189 13.48 50.02 37.44
C GLY A 189 12.81 50.69 38.66
N ALA A 190 12.23 49.92 39.59
CA ALA A 190 11.41 50.41 40.70
C ALA A 190 11.86 49.89 42.09
N GLU A 191 13.12 50.09 42.45
CA GLU A 191 13.49 50.29 43.87
C GLU A 191 12.81 51.60 44.36
N ALA A 192 12.21 51.73 45.54
CA ALA A 192 11.89 50.80 46.65
C ALA A 192 10.68 51.42 47.42
N PRO A 193 10.21 50.98 48.63
CA PRO A 193 10.78 50.01 49.58
C PRO A 193 9.83 48.87 50.02
N VAL A 194 10.37 47.98 50.87
CA VAL A 194 9.65 46.90 51.54
C VAL A 194 9.09 47.36 52.89
N THR A 195 7.86 46.95 53.23
CA THR A 195 7.33 46.99 54.60
C THR A 195 6.73 45.62 54.96
N PRO A 196 7.22 44.90 55.99
CA PRO A 196 6.71 43.58 56.36
C PRO A 196 5.73 43.64 57.53
N GLU A 197 4.53 43.06 57.43
CA GLU A 197 3.65 42.92 58.60
C GLU A 197 2.73 41.67 58.60
N ALA A 198 2.61 41.09 59.80
CA ALA A 198 1.58 40.20 60.33
C ALA A 198 0.94 39.09 59.44
N ARG A 199 1.46 37.87 59.60
CA ARG A 199 0.67 36.63 59.57
C ARG A 199 -0.12 36.49 60.89
N PRO A 200 -1.37 35.99 60.85
CA PRO A 200 -1.82 35.04 61.86
C PRO A 200 -2.28 33.69 61.25
N ALA A 201 -2.52 32.71 62.11
CA ALA A 201 -3.01 31.35 61.79
C ALA A 201 -4.02 30.88 62.86
N ALA A 202 -4.50 29.62 62.78
CA ALA A 202 -5.70 29.02 63.41
C ALA A 202 -6.97 29.20 62.54
N GLU A 203 -7.76 28.18 62.16
CA GLU A 203 -8.46 27.10 62.94
C GLU A 203 -9.71 27.63 63.69
N THR A 204 -10.88 26.97 63.73
CA THR A 204 -11.28 25.59 63.33
C THR A 204 -12.81 25.49 63.01
N ALA A 205 -13.26 24.31 62.51
CA ALA A 205 -14.66 23.77 62.55
C ALA A 205 -15.78 24.50 61.74
N ALA A 206 -16.46 23.86 60.77
CA ALA A 206 -17.63 22.95 60.88
C ALA A 206 -18.94 23.68 61.28
N SER A 207 -20.14 23.44 60.70
CA SER A 207 -20.61 22.53 59.63
C SER A 207 -21.89 23.19 58.98
N GLU A 208 -22.75 22.64 58.10
CA GLU A 208 -22.98 21.30 57.50
C GLU A 208 -23.83 21.44 56.20
N GLY A 209 -24.11 20.33 55.48
CA GLY A 209 -25.22 20.26 54.49
C GLY A 209 -24.88 19.68 53.10
N ALA A 210 -25.55 18.60 52.71
CA ALA A 210 -25.47 17.92 51.40
C ALA A 210 -26.91 17.68 50.84
N PRO A 211 -27.17 17.02 49.67
CA PRO A 211 -26.26 16.36 48.72
C PRO A 211 -26.61 16.53 47.19
N ALA A 212 -25.91 15.73 46.36
CA ALA A 212 -26.39 15.04 45.13
C ALA A 212 -26.44 15.74 43.73
N ALA A 213 -25.34 15.59 42.98
CA ALA A 213 -25.26 15.12 41.58
C ALA A 213 -23.77 14.78 41.29
N ALA A 214 -23.34 13.58 40.90
CA ALA A 214 -23.59 12.84 39.65
C ALA A 214 -23.06 13.56 38.39
N ALA A 215 -22.07 13.03 37.64
CA ALA A 215 -21.21 11.86 37.88
C ALA A 215 -19.92 11.91 37.04
N GLU A 216 -18.79 11.41 37.58
CA GLU A 216 -17.60 11.00 36.84
C GLU A 216 -17.01 9.72 37.44
N SER A 217 -16.42 8.85 36.62
CA SER A 217 -15.68 7.66 37.07
C SER A 217 -14.58 7.29 36.05
N PRO A 218 -13.30 7.55 36.38
CA PRO A 218 -12.15 7.06 35.63
C PRO A 218 -11.64 5.71 36.19
N ALA A 219 -10.58 5.18 35.58
CA ALA A 219 -9.84 3.95 35.92
C ALA A 219 -10.64 2.64 35.66
N SER A 220 -10.24 1.78 34.72
CA SER A 220 -9.00 0.97 34.64
C SER A 220 -9.06 -0.33 35.44
N SER A 221 -8.80 -1.45 34.77
CA SER A 221 -8.50 -2.75 35.38
C SER A 221 -7.62 -3.53 34.40
N GLU A 222 -6.46 -4.00 34.86
CA GLU A 222 -5.47 -4.74 34.06
C GLU A 222 -5.61 -6.26 34.22
N ALA A 223 -4.94 -7.00 33.33
CA ALA A 223 -4.52 -8.40 33.45
C ALA A 223 -5.60 -9.47 33.71
N SER A 224 -5.67 -10.52 32.88
CA SER A 224 -4.68 -11.61 33.01
C SER A 224 -4.71 -12.62 31.85
N ALA A 225 -3.65 -13.44 31.82
CA ALA A 225 -3.48 -14.71 31.11
C ALA A 225 -3.33 -14.69 29.58
N SER A 226 -2.20 -15.27 29.14
CA SER A 226 -1.88 -15.56 27.73
C SER A 226 -1.94 -17.09 27.48
N PRO A 227 -1.22 -17.71 26.52
CA PRO A 227 -1.79 -18.74 25.67
C PRO A 227 -1.61 -20.18 26.19
N SER A 228 -2.07 -21.15 25.39
CA SER A 228 -1.62 -22.55 25.48
C SER A 228 -1.34 -23.08 24.08
N ASP A 229 -0.14 -23.61 23.88
CA ASP A 229 0.22 -24.44 22.73
C ASP A 229 -0.55 -25.78 22.78
N ASP A 230 -0.79 -26.39 21.61
CA ASP A 230 -0.76 -27.85 21.53
C ASP A 230 -0.23 -28.32 20.17
N VAL A 231 0.67 -29.31 20.20
CA VAL A 231 1.35 -29.88 19.02
C VAL A 231 1.49 -31.40 19.21
N PRO A 232 0.60 -32.20 18.62
CA PRO A 232 0.74 -33.66 18.62
C PRO A 232 1.92 -34.07 17.73
N LYS A 233 2.85 -34.86 18.27
CA LYS A 233 4.07 -35.25 17.56
C LYS A 233 4.33 -36.75 17.68
N THR A 234 4.40 -37.44 16.52
CA THR A 234 4.88 -38.85 16.39
C THR A 234 3.97 -39.91 17.06
N PRO A 235 4.13 -41.25 16.85
CA PRO A 235 5.29 -42.01 16.35
C PRO A 235 5.16 -42.58 14.92
N ALA A 236 6.21 -43.29 14.50
CA ALA A 236 6.35 -43.96 13.23
C ALA A 236 6.08 -45.48 13.33
N ALA A 237 5.94 -46.11 12.17
CA ALA A 237 6.11 -47.54 11.91
C ALA A 237 6.90 -47.69 10.59
#